data_AF-A0A916AX59-F1
#
_entry.id   AF-A0A916AX59-F1
#
_cell.length_a   1.000
_cell.length_b   1.000
_cell.length_c   1.000
_cell.angle_alpha   90.00
_cell.angle_beta   90.00
_cell.angle_gamma   90.00
#
_symmetry.space_group_name_H-M   'P 1'
#
loop_
_entity.id
_entity.type
_entity.pdbx_description
1 polymer ?
#
loop_
_entity_poly.entity_id
_entity_poly.type
_entity_poly.pdbx_seq_one_letter_code
_entity_poly.pdbx_strand_id
1 'polypeptide(L)'
;MRNINFIGIILAFTSISAVAGEVNCTLTNNANVHFEQCYTIDKIYSWTKTSIEVGDKIYLDGQDRHGISWSGVRENFGDGSKTVYRNQQGRVLTTRNCQEPDCLAKLVSYCSNEGILSINN
;
A
#
# COMPACT_ATOMS: atom_id res chain seq x y z
N MET A 1 -50.67 -33.02 4.49
CA MET A 1 -49.65 -32.01 4.13
C MET A 1 -49.76 -30.87 5.13
N ARG A 2 -48.81 -30.73 6.05
CA ARG A 2 -48.84 -29.74 7.15
C ARG A 2 -47.56 -28.91 7.03
N ASN A 3 -47.71 -27.61 6.75
CA ASN A 3 -46.60 -26.65 6.74
C ASN A 3 -46.25 -26.29 8.19
N ILE A 4 -45.00 -26.50 8.58
CA ILE A 4 -44.46 -26.03 9.87
C ILE A 4 -43.50 -24.89 9.52
N ASN A 5 -43.91 -23.66 9.84
CA ASN A 5 -43.02 -22.49 9.80
C ASN A 5 -42.12 -22.53 11.03
N PHE A 6 -40.85 -22.87 10.85
CA PHE A 6 -39.82 -22.65 11.86
C PHE A 6 -39.37 -21.19 11.80
N ILE A 7 -39.78 -20.39 12.80
CA ILE A 7 -39.16 -19.10 13.07
C ILE A 7 -37.89 -19.39 13.87
N GLY A 8 -36.76 -19.50 13.16
CA GLY A 8 -35.44 -19.58 13.79
C GLY A 8 -34.99 -18.19 14.22
N ILE A 9 -34.84 -17.98 15.52
CA ILE A 9 -34.14 -16.82 16.08
C ILE A 9 -32.67 -16.96 15.72
N ILE A 10 -32.15 -16.06 14.88
CA ILE A 10 -30.72 -15.97 14.60
C ILE A 10 -30.07 -15.15 15.72
N LEU A 11 -29.34 -15.82 16.60
CA LEU A 11 -28.38 -15.18 17.50
C LEU A 11 -27.17 -14.72 16.67
N ALA A 12 -27.07 -13.42 16.41
CA ALA A 12 -25.88 -12.84 15.79
C ALA A 12 -24.76 -12.76 16.83
N PHE A 13 -23.79 -13.69 16.75
CA PHE A 13 -22.52 -13.54 17.44
C PHE A 13 -21.68 -12.50 16.67
N THR A 14 -21.57 -11.28 17.20
CA THR A 14 -20.60 -10.30 16.69
C THR A 14 -19.22 -10.65 17.25
N SER A 15 -18.48 -11.51 16.55
CA SER A 15 -17.03 -11.57 16.73
C SER A 15 -16.42 -10.39 15.98
N ILE A 16 -15.91 -9.40 16.72
CA ILE A 16 -15.09 -8.33 16.15
C ILE A 16 -13.72 -8.92 15.84
N SER A 17 -13.58 -9.46 14.64
CA SER A 17 -12.27 -9.69 14.03
C SER A 17 -12.01 -8.46 13.16
N ALA A 18 -11.15 -7.55 13.64
CA ALA A 18 -10.57 -6.51 12.80
C ALA A 18 -9.66 -7.20 11.79
N VAL A 19 -10.25 -7.71 10.70
CA VAL A 19 -9.50 -8.19 9.54
C VAL A 19 -8.99 -6.92 8.87
N ALA A 20 -7.67 -6.76 8.81
CA ALA A 20 -7.06 -5.78 7.92
C ALA A 20 -7.66 -6.01 6.53
N GLY A 21 -8.45 -5.03 6.06
CA GLY A 21 -9.32 -5.20 4.91
C GLY A 21 -8.51 -5.62 3.70
N GLU A 22 -8.95 -6.68 3.04
CA GLU A 22 -8.45 -7.09 1.73
C GLU A 22 -8.41 -5.87 0.79
N VAL A 23 -7.33 -5.74 0.01
CA VAL A 23 -7.00 -4.55 -0.77
C VAL A 23 -7.12 -4.87 -2.25
N ASN A 24 -7.75 -3.98 -3.01
CA ASN A 24 -7.76 -4.02 -4.47
C ASN A 24 -6.84 -2.92 -5.02
N CYS A 25 -5.86 -3.31 -5.84
CA CYS A 25 -4.95 -2.40 -6.52
C CYS A 25 -5.09 -2.51 -8.04
N THR A 26 -5.19 -1.36 -8.70
CA THR A 26 -5.10 -1.23 -10.16
C THR A 26 -3.72 -0.69 -10.52
N LEU A 27 -2.99 -1.40 -11.37
CA LEU A 27 -1.71 -0.97 -11.92
C LEU A 27 -1.87 -0.56 -13.39
N THR A 28 -1.42 0.64 -13.73
CA THR A 28 -1.32 1.15 -15.10
C THR A 28 0.15 1.38 -15.42
N ASN A 29 0.65 0.72 -16.47
CA ASN A 29 2.04 0.82 -16.89
C ASN A 29 2.14 1.58 -18.23
N ASN A 30 3.09 2.52 -18.33
CA ASN A 30 3.43 3.21 -19.56
C ASN A 30 4.95 3.44 -19.62
N ALA A 31 5.64 2.63 -20.43
CA ALA A 31 7.09 2.63 -20.53
C ALA A 31 7.77 2.49 -19.15
N ASN A 32 8.58 3.46 -18.76
CA ASN A 32 9.27 3.55 -17.47
C ASN A 32 8.43 4.19 -16.35
N VAL A 33 7.14 4.46 -16.59
CA VAL A 33 6.21 5.04 -15.63
C VAL A 33 5.18 4.00 -15.22
N HIS A 34 5.02 3.81 -13.91
CA HIS A 34 4.01 2.95 -13.33
C HIS A 34 3.12 3.77 -12.40
N PHE A 35 1.83 3.65 -12.58
CA PHE A 35 0.82 4.22 -11.70
C PHE A 35 0.07 3.10 -11.00
N GLU A 36 -0.07 3.22 -9.68
CA GLU A 36 -0.80 2.32 -8.83
C GLU A 36 -1.85 3.12 -8.07
N GLN A 37 -3.08 2.60 -8.07
CA GLN A 37 -4.16 3.08 -7.23
C GLN A 37 -4.74 1.90 -6.47
N CYS A 38 -4.78 2.00 -5.15
CA CYS A 38 -5.28 0.96 -4.28
C CYS A 38 -6.40 1.48 -3.40
N TYR A 39 -7.29 0.58 -2.99
CA TYR A 39 -8.36 0.84 -2.05
C TYR A 39 -8.67 -0.41 -1.23
N THR A 40 -9.11 -0.23 0.01
CA THR A 40 -9.66 -1.32 0.81
C THR A 40 -10.99 -1.78 0.21
N ILE A 41 -11.36 -3.06 0.33
CA ILE A 41 -12.63 -3.57 -0.25
C ILE A 41 -13.86 -2.82 0.27
N ASP A 42 -13.85 -2.37 1.53
CA ASP A 42 -14.90 -1.52 2.12
C ASP A 42 -14.91 -0.08 1.57
N LYS A 43 -13.90 0.28 0.77
CA LYS A 43 -13.67 1.59 0.14
C LYS A 43 -13.49 2.74 1.13
N ILE A 44 -13.16 2.46 2.39
CA ILE A 44 -12.91 3.49 3.40
C ILE A 44 -11.57 4.18 3.14
N TYR A 45 -10.56 3.43 2.72
CA TYR A 45 -9.22 3.95 2.47
C TYR A 45 -8.81 3.78 1.01
N SER A 46 -8.04 4.75 0.51
CA SER A 46 -7.42 4.70 -0.80
C SER A 46 -6.06 5.38 -0.79
N TRP A 47 -5.13 4.89 -1.61
CA TRP A 47 -3.82 5.49 -1.81
C TRP A 47 -3.39 5.38 -3.26
N THR A 48 -2.44 6.23 -3.64
CA THR A 48 -1.87 6.25 -4.99
C THR A 48 -0.36 6.29 -4.92
N LYS A 49 0.27 5.74 -5.95
CA LYS A 49 1.71 5.76 -6.14
C LYS A 49 2.02 5.86 -7.62
N THR A 50 2.80 6.84 -8.01
CA THR A 50 3.49 6.90 -9.29
C THR A 50 4.96 6.53 -9.05
N SER A 51 5.53 5.70 -9.90
CA SER A 51 6.96 5.42 -9.95
C SER A 51 7.51 5.62 -11.35
N ILE A 52 8.62 6.34 -11.46
CA ILE A 52 9.31 6.64 -12.72
C ILE A 52 10.74 6.13 -12.62
N GLU A 53 11.09 5.17 -13.47
CA GLU A 53 12.43 4.59 -13.53
C GLU A 53 13.34 5.41 -14.44
N VAL A 54 14.52 5.81 -13.95
CA VAL A 54 15.53 6.57 -14.71
C VAL A 54 16.91 6.05 -14.31
N GLY A 55 17.47 5.17 -15.14
CA GLY A 55 18.75 4.52 -14.87
C GLY A 55 18.67 3.61 -13.63
N ASP A 56 19.52 3.87 -12.66
CA ASP A 56 19.62 3.18 -11.36
C ASP A 56 18.70 3.76 -10.27
N LYS A 57 17.87 4.75 -10.64
CA LYS A 57 16.97 5.45 -9.71
C LYS A 57 15.51 5.25 -10.08
N ILE A 58 14.67 5.23 -9.05
CA ILE A 58 13.21 5.26 -9.18
C ILE A 58 12.69 6.46 -8.40
N TYR A 59 12.05 7.39 -9.11
CA TYR A 59 11.36 8.52 -8.52
C TYR A 59 9.94 8.11 -8.18
N LEU A 60 9.52 8.38 -6.95
CA LEU A 60 8.24 7.98 -6.40
C LEU A 60 7.46 9.24 -6.02
N ASP A 61 6.16 9.22 -6.24
CA ASP A 61 5.24 10.25 -5.76
C ASP A 61 3.89 9.63 -5.45
N GLY A 62 3.15 10.16 -4.49
CA GLY A 62 1.83 9.64 -4.20
C GLY A 62 1.20 10.17 -2.92
N GLN A 63 0.16 9.48 -2.51
CA GLN A 63 -0.62 9.79 -1.32
C GLN A 63 -0.83 8.49 -0.54
N ASP A 64 -0.67 8.52 0.78
CA ASP A 64 -0.94 7.35 1.62
C ASP A 64 -2.44 7.17 1.92
N ARG A 65 -2.78 6.11 2.66
CA ARG A 65 -4.17 5.77 3.03
C ARG A 65 -4.88 6.84 3.86
N HIS A 66 -4.14 7.75 4.49
CA HIS A 66 -4.65 8.85 5.31
C HIS A 66 -4.70 10.18 4.55
N GLY A 67 -4.38 10.18 3.26
CA GLY A 67 -4.38 11.38 2.44
C GLY A 67 -3.08 12.19 2.52
N ILE A 68 -2.02 11.67 3.16
CA ILE A 68 -0.75 12.39 3.29
C ILE A 68 0.04 12.23 1.99
N SER A 69 0.32 13.34 1.32
CA SER A 69 1.16 13.36 0.13
C SER A 69 2.63 13.20 0.48
N TRP A 70 3.34 12.42 -0.33
CA TRP A 70 4.76 12.16 -0.18
C TRP A 70 5.43 12.00 -1.55
N SER A 71 6.72 12.29 -1.59
CA SER A 71 7.60 11.95 -2.71
C SER A 71 8.75 11.10 -2.21
N GLY A 72 9.41 10.37 -3.11
CA GLY A 72 10.50 9.48 -2.76
C GLY A 72 11.52 9.37 -3.87
N VAL A 73 12.75 9.07 -3.49
CA VAL A 73 13.78 8.63 -4.43
C VAL A 73 14.33 7.32 -3.91
N ARG A 74 14.24 6.29 -4.76
CA ARG A 74 14.87 4.99 -4.53
C ARG A 74 16.12 4.90 -5.40
N GLU A 75 17.23 4.51 -4.78
CA GLU A 75 18.50 4.22 -5.43
C GLU A 75 18.79 2.74 -5.24
N ASN A 76 19.10 2.03 -6.33
CA ASN A 76 19.44 0.60 -6.30
C ASN A 76 20.97 0.44 -6.35
N PHE A 77 21.52 -0.49 -5.57
CA PHE A 77 22.96 -0.77 -5.51
C PHE A 77 23.20 -2.28 -5.34
N GLY A 78 23.50 -2.96 -6.45
CA GLY A 78 23.57 -4.43 -6.49
C GLY A 78 22.21 -5.02 -6.13
N ASP A 79 22.18 -5.92 -5.14
CA ASP A 79 20.96 -6.55 -4.64
C ASP A 79 20.22 -5.68 -3.59
N GLY A 80 20.78 -4.50 -3.26
CA GLY A 80 20.23 -3.58 -2.27
C GLY A 80 19.48 -2.40 -2.87
N SER A 81 18.70 -1.71 -2.05
CA SER A 81 18.12 -0.41 -2.36
C SER A 81 17.98 0.49 -1.14
N LYS A 82 17.96 1.80 -1.38
CA LYS A 82 17.66 2.82 -0.37
C LYS A 82 16.59 3.73 -0.90
N THR A 83 15.51 3.91 -0.15
CA THR A 83 14.43 4.85 -0.49
C THR A 83 14.33 5.95 0.56
N VAL A 84 14.41 7.20 0.14
CA VAL A 84 14.20 8.37 1.02
C VAL A 84 12.88 9.03 0.67
N TYR A 85 11.94 9.03 1.62
CA TYR A 85 10.63 9.64 1.48
C TYR A 85 10.60 11.04 2.09
N ARG A 86 9.90 11.97 1.44
CA ARG A 86 9.79 13.37 1.82
C ARG A 86 8.34 13.84 1.73
N ASN A 87 8.00 14.87 2.50
CA ASN A 87 6.74 15.60 2.32
C ASN A 87 6.87 16.64 1.20
N GLN A 88 5.78 17.37 0.95
CA GLN A 88 5.71 18.42 -0.06
C GLN A 88 6.69 19.59 0.19
N GLN A 89 7.12 19.79 1.44
CA GLN A 89 8.12 20.81 1.80
C GLN A 89 9.57 20.28 1.68
N GLY A 90 9.77 19.05 1.20
CA GLY A 90 11.09 18.43 1.06
C GLY A 90 11.69 17.89 2.36
N ARG A 91 10.96 17.95 3.49
CA ARG A 91 11.39 17.38 4.76
C ARG A 91 11.34 15.86 4.67
N VAL A 92 12.41 15.20 5.10
CA VAL A 92 12.46 13.73 5.17
C VAL A 92 11.41 13.23 6.16
N LEU A 93 10.55 12.34 5.69
CA LEU A 93 9.55 11.62 6.49
C LEU A 93 10.16 10.34 7.05
N THR A 94 10.79 9.55 6.19
CA THR A 94 11.45 8.30 6.58
C THR A 94 12.47 7.87 5.52
N THR A 95 13.39 6.98 5.90
CA THR A 95 14.34 6.32 5.00
C THR A 95 14.24 4.83 5.19
N ARG A 96 14.13 4.08 4.10
CA ARG A 96 14.04 2.62 4.09
C ARG A 96 15.23 2.04 3.35
N ASN A 97 15.99 1.19 4.03
CA ASN A 97 17.10 0.46 3.44
C ASN A 97 16.71 -1.01 3.30
N CYS A 98 16.92 -1.56 2.11
CA CYS A 98 16.80 -2.97 1.83
C CYS A 98 18.17 -3.50 1.42
N GLN A 99 18.70 -4.46 2.19
CA GLN A 99 20.02 -5.06 1.93
C GLN A 99 19.94 -6.54 1.57
N GLU A 100 18.74 -7.11 1.55
CA GLU A 100 18.50 -8.52 1.20
C GLU A 100 17.74 -8.60 -0.12
N PRO A 101 17.97 -9.65 -0.95
CA PRO A 101 17.38 -9.80 -2.27
C PRO A 101 15.85 -9.68 -2.32
N ASP A 102 15.15 -10.14 -1.27
CA ASP A 102 13.68 -10.12 -1.20
C ASP A 102 13.11 -8.91 -0.45
N CYS A 103 13.96 -8.11 0.20
CA CYS A 103 13.48 -6.99 1.01
C CYS A 103 12.73 -5.98 0.14
N LEU A 104 13.23 -5.71 -1.07
CA LEU A 104 12.58 -4.76 -1.97
C LEU A 104 11.20 -5.25 -2.40
N ALA A 105 11.06 -6.52 -2.77
CA ALA A 105 9.78 -7.11 -3.15
C ALA A 105 8.78 -7.08 -1.97
N LYS A 106 9.23 -7.44 -0.76
CA LYS A 106 8.42 -7.37 0.46
C LYS A 106 8.01 -5.94 0.80
N LEU A 107 8.92 -4.98 0.69
CA LEU A 107 8.64 -3.57 0.96
C LEU A 107 7.65 -3.01 -0.06
N VAL A 108 7.82 -3.31 -1.35
CA VAL A 108 6.89 -2.88 -2.40
C VAL A 108 5.50 -3.48 -2.16
N SER A 109 5.41 -4.79 -1.93
CA SER A 109 4.14 -5.47 -1.66
C SER A 109 3.46 -4.93 -0.40
N TYR A 110 4.21 -4.71 0.68
CA TYR A 110 3.68 -4.12 1.90
C TYR A 110 3.16 -2.70 1.68
N CYS A 111 3.96 -1.84 1.04
CA CYS A 111 3.54 -0.47 0.73
C CYS A 111 2.33 -0.42 -0.22
N SER A 112 2.18 -1.40 -1.10
CA SER A 112 1.01 -1.56 -1.95
C SER A 112 -0.23 -1.96 -1.15
N ASN A 113 -0.11 -2.65 -0.01
CA ASN A 113 -1.24 -3.09 0.82
C ASN A 113 -1.58 -2.12 1.97
N GLU A 114 -0.60 -1.42 2.51
CA GLU A 114 -0.78 -0.60 3.71
C GLU A 114 -0.61 0.90 3.44
N GLY A 115 -0.06 1.28 2.28
CA GLY A 115 0.42 2.62 1.99
C GLY A 115 1.87 2.85 2.45
N ILE A 116 2.53 3.88 1.92
CA ILE A 116 3.98 4.08 2.05
C ILE A 116 4.43 4.61 3.43
N LEU A 117 3.56 5.31 4.16
CA LEU A 117 3.88 5.94 5.46
C LEU A 117 3.15 5.31 6.65
N SER A 118 2.34 4.28 6.45
CA SER A 118 1.57 3.60 7.51
C SER A 118 2.42 2.70 8.41
N ILE A 119 3.73 2.65 8.19
CA ILE A 119 4.65 1.99 9.11
C ILE A 119 4.78 2.87 10.35
N ASN A 120 4.13 2.45 11.45
CA ASN A 120 4.56 2.85 12.78
C ASN A 120 6.06 2.54 12.91
N ASN A 121 6.85 3.56 13.27
CA ASN A 121 8.28 3.41 13.54
C ASN A 121 8.57 2.27 14.53
#